data_AF-A0A7C5A2W2-F1
#
_entry.id   AF-A0A7C5A2W2-F1
#
_cell.length_a   1.000
_cell.length_b   1.000
_cell.length_c   1.000
_cell.angle_alpha   90.00
_cell.angle_beta   90.00
_cell.angle_gamma   90.00
#
_symmetry.space_group_name_H-M   'P 1'
#
loop_
_entity.id
_entity.type
_entity.pdbx_description
1 polymer ?
#
loop_
_entity_poly.entity_id
_entity_poly.type
_entity_poly.pdbx_seq_one_letter_code
_entity_poly.pdbx_strand_id
1 'polypeptide(L)' 'MAENQTVCQCLNCNRPETVIPLVNLRYAGRPAWICSQCLPMLIHQPDRLAGKLVGAEQLAPAPPLSSEAV' A
#
# COMPACT_ATOMS: atom_id res chain seq x y z
N MET A 1 -8.72 -1.61 31.64
CA MET A 1 -8.61 -0.30 30.99
C MET A 1 -8.88 -0.54 29.52
N ALA A 2 -9.91 0.08 28.95
CA ALA A 2 -10.29 -0.17 27.55
C ALA A 2 -9.42 0.68 26.64
N GLU A 3 -8.45 0.05 25.96
CA GLU A 3 -7.68 0.69 24.91
C GLU A 3 -8.60 1.03 23.75
N ASN A 4 -8.74 2.33 23.47
CA ASN A 4 -9.47 2.85 22.32
C ASN A 4 -8.65 2.57 21.05
N GLN A 5 -8.66 1.32 20.60
CA GLN A 5 -7.92 0.86 19.42
C GLN A 5 -8.49 1.52 18.17
N THR A 6 -7.70 2.40 17.56
CA THR A 6 -7.98 2.94 16.24
C THR A 6 -7.82 1.83 15.22
N VAL A 7 -8.94 1.35 14.68
CA VAL A 7 -8.96 0.32 13.64
C VAL A 7 -8.25 0.84 12.40
N CYS A 8 -7.17 0.18 11.99
CA CYS A 8 -6.44 0.56 10.79
C CYS A 8 -7.24 0.23 9.52
N GLN A 9 -7.01 0.99 8.45
CA GLN A 9 -7.69 0.82 7.16
C GLN A 9 -6.69 0.80 6.02
N CYS A 10 -7.01 0.03 4.98
CA CYS A 10 -6.24 0.03 3.74
C CYS A 10 -6.28 1.42 3.09
N LEU A 11 -5.12 2.02 2.84
CA LEU A 11 -4.95 3.32 2.20
C LEU A 11 -5.62 3.42 0.81
N ASN A 12 -5.85 2.29 0.13
CA ASN A 12 -6.39 2.27 -1.22
C ASN A 12 -7.91 2.04 -1.26
N CYS A 13 -8.42 1.07 -0.48
CA CYS A 13 -9.80 0.61 -0.55
C CYS A 13 -10.61 0.82 0.74
N ASN A 14 -10.01 1.41 1.78
CA ASN A 14 -10.63 1.74 3.06
C ASN A 14 -11.21 0.55 3.85
N ARG A 15 -10.97 -0.70 3.42
CA ARG A 15 -11.37 -1.87 4.20
C ARG A 15 -10.56 -1.94 5.50
N PRO A 16 -11.24 -2.17 6.64
CA PRO A 16 -10.58 -2.24 7.94
C PRO A 16 -9.86 -3.58 8.14
N GLU A 17 -8.90 -3.58 9.06
CA GLU A 17 -8.18 -4.80 9.47
C GLU A 17 -9.06 -5.88 10.09
N THR A 18 -10.29 -5.54 10.52
CA THR A 18 -11.29 -6.50 11.02
C THR A 18 -11.92 -7.37 9.92
N VAL A 19 -11.74 -7.00 8.64
CA VAL A 19 -12.36 -7.70 7.50
C VAL A 19 -11.32 -8.25 6.53
N ILE A 20 -10.12 -7.67 6.47
CA ILE A 20 -9.04 -8.11 5.56
C ILE A 20 -7.66 -7.89 6.21
N PRO A 21 -6.69 -8.79 6.05
CA PRO A 21 -5.34 -8.57 6.59
C PRO A 21 -4.70 -7.33 5.96
N LEU A 22 -4.16 -6.47 6.82
CA LEU A 22 -3.36 -5.31 6.45
C LEU A 22 -1.88 -5.59 6.66
N VAL A 23 -1.07 -5.09 5.74
CA VAL A 23 0.39 -5.03 5.85
C VAL A 23 0.76 -3.60 6.21
N ASN A 24 1.56 -3.44 7.27
CA ASN A 24 2.15 -2.15 7.62
C ASN A 24 3.37 -1.88 6.73
N LEU A 25 3.45 -0.65 6.20
CA LEU A 25 4.62 -0.17 5.47
C LEU A 25 5.01 1.21 5.98
N ARG A 26 6.28 1.57 5.79
CA ARG A 26 6.80 2.91 6.08
C ARG A 26 7.30 3.54 4.79
N TYR A 27 6.85 4.75 4.51
CA TYR A 27 7.30 5.54 3.37
C TYR A 27 7.32 7.02 3.74
N ALA A 28 8.32 7.77 3.28
CA ALA A 28 8.54 9.16 3.67
C ALA A 28 8.48 9.41 5.20
N GLY A 29 8.99 8.45 5.99
CA GLY A 29 8.98 8.51 7.46
C GLY A 29 7.63 8.23 8.14
N ARG A 30 6.54 8.03 7.37
CA ARG A 30 5.18 7.83 7.88
C ARG A 30 4.74 6.37 7.75
N PRO A 31 4.03 5.80 8.75
CA PRO A 31 3.39 4.51 8.60
C PRO A 31 2.17 4.63 7.68
N ALA A 32 1.91 3.57 6.92
CA ALA A 32 0.68 3.38 6.17
C ALA A 32 0.29 1.89 6.19
N TRP A 33 -0.97 1.60 5.85
CA TRP A 33 -1.51 0.25 5.83
C TRP A 33 -2.11 -0.06 4.47
N ILE A 34 -1.77 -1.21 3.90
CA ILE A 34 -2.33 -1.67 2.63
C ILE A 34 -2.78 -3.12 2.79
N CYS A 35 -3.96 -3.46 2.27
CA CYS A 35 -4.45 -4.84 2.38
C CYS A 35 -3.74 -5.76 1.38
N SER A 36 -3.74 -7.07 1.68
CA SER A 36 -3.14 -8.10 0.81
C SER A 36 -3.61 -8.04 -0.65
N GLN A 37 -4.87 -7.65 -0.89
CA GLN A 37 -5.42 -7.52 -2.25
C GLN A 37 -4.98 -6.25 -2.98
N CYS A 38 -4.66 -5.18 -2.25
CA CYS A 38 -4.19 -3.92 -2.86
C CYS A 38 -2.66 -3.83 -2.92
N LEU A 39 -1.95 -4.68 -2.17
CA LEU A 39 -0.49 -4.74 -2.15
C LEU A 39 0.15 -4.78 -3.56
N PRO A 40 -0.37 -5.54 -4.55
CA PRO A 40 0.23 -5.58 -5.89
C PRO A 40 0.24 -4.22 -6.62
N MET A 41 -0.65 -3.29 -6.23
CA MET A 41 -0.70 -1.95 -6.81
C MET A 41 0.60 -1.16 -6.57
N LEU A 42 1.29 -1.40 -5.45
CA LEU A 42 2.58 -0.77 -5.15
C LEU A 42 3.65 -1.11 -6.18
N ILE A 43 3.54 -2.26 -6.86
CA ILE A 43 4.53 -2.78 -7.79
C ILE A 43 4.12 -2.49 -9.24
N HIS A 44 2.85 -2.73 -9.58
CA HIS A 44 2.37 -2.68 -10.96
C HIS A 44 1.81 -1.31 -11.37
N GLN A 45 1.21 -0.56 -10.45
CA GLN A 45 0.48 0.69 -10.76
C GLN A 45 0.59 1.71 -9.62
N PRO A 46 1.82 2.09 -9.20
CA PRO A 46 2.01 2.95 -8.04
C PRO A 46 1.40 4.34 -8.19
N ASP A 47 1.24 4.84 -9.44
CA ASP A 47 0.58 6.12 -9.74
C ASP A 47 -0.85 6.21 -9.19
N ARG A 48 -1.55 5.07 -9.06
CA ARG A 48 -2.91 5.01 -8.49
C ARG A 48 -2.96 5.32 -6.99
N LEU A 49 -1.81 5.43 -6.35
CA LEU A 49 -1.66 5.78 -4.95
C LEU A 49 -1.32 7.27 -4.75
N ALA A 50 -1.17 8.04 -5.82
CA ALA A 50 -1.04 9.50 -5.76
C ALA A 50 -2.20 10.10 -4.94
N GLY A 51 -1.87 10.99 -4.01
CA GLY A 51 -2.84 11.56 -3.06
C GLY A 51 -3.39 10.62 -1.98
N LYS A 52 -3.09 9.31 -2.02
CA LYS A 52 -3.46 8.33 -0.98
C LYS A 52 -2.28 7.94 -0.09
N LEU A 53 -1.08 7.93 -0.67
CA LEU A 53 0.19 7.73 0.02
C LEU A 53 1.07 8.95 -0.27
N VAL A 54 1.52 9.62 0.79
CA VAL A 54 2.34 10.83 0.69
C VAL A 54 3.62 10.52 -0.09
N GLY A 55 3.84 11.20 -1.21
CA GLY A 55 5.01 11.03 -2.08
C GLY A 55 4.89 9.91 -3.11
N ALA A 56 3.72 9.27 -3.23
CA ALA A 56 3.50 8.22 -4.22
C ALA A 56 3.66 8.70 -5.67
N GLU A 57 3.58 10.00 -5.91
CA GLU A 57 3.80 10.64 -7.21
C GLU A 57 5.23 10.42 -7.75
N GLN A 58 6.17 10.02 -6.88
CA GLN A 58 7.56 9.78 -7.22
C GLN A 58 7.88 8.29 -7.41
N LEU A 59 6.90 7.40 -7.22
CA LEU A 59 7.09 5.96 -7.34
C LEU A 59 6.94 5.53 -8.80
N ALA A 60 7.96 4.87 -9.34
CA ALA A 60 7.89 4.23 -10.65
C ALA A 60 7.45 2.77 -10.52
N PRO A 61 6.69 2.22 -11.50
CA PRO A 61 6.41 0.80 -11.55
C PRO A 61 7.71 -0.02 -11.61
N ALA A 62 7.67 -1.24 -11.09
CA ALA A 62 8.82 -2.13 -11.18
C ALA A 62 9.17 -2.38 -12.66
N PRO A 63 10.47 -2.39 -13.01
CA PRO A 63 10.89 -2.70 -14.36
C PRO A 63 10.40 -4.11 -14.76
N PRO A 64 10.11 -4.36 -16.05
CA PRO A 64 9.70 -5.68 -16.50
C PRO A 64 10.78 -6.71 -16.14
N LEU A 65 10.35 -7.88 -15.68
CA LEU A 65 11.26 -9.01 -15.46
C LEU A 65 11.84 -9.39 -16.82
N SER A 66 13.14 -9.15 -17.00
CA SER A 66 13.88 -9.50 -18.20
C SER A 66 13.94 -11.02 -18.38
N SER A 67 12.90 -11.57 -18.99
CA SER A 67 12.91 -12.91 -19.59
C SER A 67 12.78 -12.83 -21.12
N GLU A 68 13.03 -11.67 -21.71
CA GLU A 68 13.20 -11.45 -23.16
C GLU A 68 14.67 -11.17 -23.49
N ALA A 69 15.56 -12.00 -22.95
CA ALA A 69 16.90 -12.19 -23.45
C ALA A 69 17.02 -13.66 -23.87
N VAL A 70 16.28 -14.03 -24.92
CA VAL A 70 16.52 -15.23 -25.72
C VAL A 70 16.55 -14.82 -27.19
#